data_AF-A0A1I2GHJ8-F1
#
_entry.id   AF-A0A1I2GHJ8-F1
#
_cell.length_a   1.000
_cell.length_b   1.000
_cell.length_c   1.000
_cell.angle_alpha   90.00
_cell.angle_beta   90.00
_cell.angle_gamma   90.00
#
_symmetry.space_group_name_H-M   'P 1'
#
loop_
_entity.id
_entity.type
_entity.pdbx_description
1 polymer ?
#
loop_
_entity_poly.entity_id
_entity_poly.type
_entity_poly.pdbx_seq_one_letter_code
_entity_poly.pdbx_strand_id
1 'polypeptide(L)'
;MADLGGDGAPRVVGEGNLYFLTPAEGTWGDAAERRTDGIYLKLGLWVGTDSAPDVDVREADGPGVGRVDQSPTADGLPGFLPTGVHVPTAGCWRVTASLGDDVAAIHVLFE
;
A
#
# COMPACT_ATOMS: atom_id res chain seq x y z
N MET A 1 -0.53 8.92 18.29
CA MET A 1 -1.65 9.58 17.57
C MET A 1 -1.11 9.80 16.18
N ALA A 2 -1.42 8.89 15.24
CA ALA A 2 -1.03 9.12 13.86
C ALA A 2 -1.70 10.41 13.38
N ASP A 3 -0.93 11.33 12.82
CA ASP A 3 -1.48 12.53 12.22
C ASP A 3 -2.23 12.11 10.94
N LEU A 4 -3.53 12.37 10.93
CA LEU A 4 -4.46 11.94 9.90
C LEU A 4 -4.73 13.04 8.86
N GLY A 5 -4.01 14.17 8.91
CA GLY A 5 -4.07 15.23 7.90
C GLY A 5 -2.73 15.41 7.20
N GLY A 6 -2.73 15.60 5.88
CA GLY A 6 -1.51 15.94 5.14
C GLY A 6 -1.81 16.80 3.91
N ASP A 7 -1.24 18.01 3.87
CA ASP A 7 -1.23 18.86 2.69
C ASP A 7 0.04 18.56 1.87
N GLY A 8 -0.10 18.12 0.62
CA GLY A 8 1.05 17.88 -0.26
C GLY A 8 0.75 17.02 -1.49
N ALA A 9 1.63 17.07 -2.50
CA ALA A 9 1.51 16.23 -3.70
C ALA A 9 1.92 14.78 -3.38
N PRO A 10 1.16 13.77 -3.87
CA PRO A 10 1.49 12.37 -3.63
C PRO A 10 2.89 12.02 -4.13
N ARG A 11 3.56 11.12 -3.42
CA ARG A 11 4.86 10.58 -3.78
C ARG A 11 4.69 9.30 -4.60
N VAL A 12 5.56 9.14 -5.59
CA VAL A 12 5.68 7.90 -6.39
C VAL A 12 6.81 7.07 -5.80
N VAL A 13 6.55 5.80 -5.52
CA VAL A 13 7.57 4.84 -5.07
C VAL A 13 7.55 3.62 -5.96
N GLY A 14 8.63 3.40 -6.70
CA GLY A 14 8.72 2.43 -7.80
C GLY A 14 8.96 3.14 -9.13
N GLU A 15 9.12 2.36 -10.20
CA GLU A 15 9.46 2.85 -11.54
C GLU A 15 8.77 1.98 -12.61
N GLY A 16 8.79 2.45 -13.87
CA GLY A 16 8.30 1.66 -15.00
C GLY A 16 6.82 1.27 -14.88
N ASN A 17 6.55 -0.04 -14.88
CA ASN A 17 5.18 -0.57 -14.88
C ASN A 17 4.61 -0.79 -13.48
N LEU A 18 5.34 -0.45 -12.41
CA LEU A 18 4.87 -0.75 -11.05
C LEU A 18 5.31 0.34 -10.06
N TYR A 19 4.35 1.07 -9.51
CA TYR A 19 4.64 2.05 -8.46
C TYR A 19 3.46 2.31 -7.53
N PHE A 20 3.77 2.57 -6.26
CA PHE A 20 2.82 3.08 -5.29
C PHE A 20 2.67 4.59 -5.41
N LEU A 21 1.44 5.07 -5.21
CA LEU A 21 1.15 6.44 -4.83
C LEU A 21 0.97 6.50 -3.32
N THR A 22 1.85 7.24 -2.65
CA THR A 22 1.81 7.43 -1.19
C THR A 22 1.56 8.89 -0.83
N PRO A 23 1.06 9.20 0.36
CA PRO A 23 0.99 10.56 0.87
C PRO A 23 2.37 11.25 0.90
N ALA A 24 2.38 12.57 0.79
CA ALA A 24 3.61 13.38 0.74
C ALA A 24 4.40 13.37 2.06
N GLU A 25 3.69 13.44 3.19
CA GLU A 25 4.27 13.76 4.51
C GLU A 25 4.14 12.62 5.54
N GLY A 26 4.00 11.37 5.10
CA GLY A 26 3.92 10.22 6.01
C GLY A 26 2.63 10.14 6.85
N THR A 27 1.73 11.10 6.68
CA THR A 27 0.39 11.14 7.25
C THR A 27 -0.55 10.33 6.37
N TRP A 28 -0.99 9.18 6.85
CA TRP A 28 -1.83 8.26 6.09
C TRP A 28 -3.31 8.67 6.08
N GLY A 29 -3.72 9.58 6.96
CA GLY A 29 -5.05 10.21 6.94
C GLY A 29 -6.21 9.28 6.64
N ASP A 30 -7.12 9.72 5.78
CA ASP A 30 -8.27 8.95 5.32
C ASP A 30 -7.91 7.66 4.56
N ALA A 31 -6.63 7.48 4.19
CA ALA A 31 -6.16 6.23 3.61
C ALA A 31 -5.96 5.14 4.67
N ALA A 32 -5.83 5.48 5.96
CA ALA A 32 -5.69 4.52 7.04
C ALA A 32 -6.85 4.61 8.06
N GLU A 33 -7.39 3.46 8.44
CA GLU A 33 -8.50 3.36 9.40
C GLU A 33 -8.19 2.30 10.45
N ARG A 34 -8.27 2.67 11.72
CA ARG A 34 -8.19 1.70 12.81
C ARG A 34 -9.58 1.13 13.11
N ARG A 35 -9.69 -0.19 13.07
CA ARG A 35 -10.91 -0.95 13.39
C ARG A 35 -10.66 -1.86 14.59
N THR A 36 -11.71 -2.55 15.04
CA THR A 36 -11.63 -3.47 16.18
C THR A 36 -10.76 -4.70 15.90
N ASP A 37 -10.62 -5.08 14.63
CA ASP A 37 -9.90 -6.27 14.16
C ASP A 37 -8.51 -5.98 13.56
N GLY A 38 -8.09 -4.70 13.52
CA GLY A 38 -6.77 -4.29 13.05
C GLY A 38 -6.75 -2.89 12.43
N ILE A 39 -5.76 -2.64 11.59
CA ILE A 39 -5.57 -1.38 10.87
C ILE A 39 -5.67 -1.66 9.37
N TYR A 40 -6.55 -0.91 8.71
CA TYR A 40 -6.80 -0.98 7.28
C TYR A 40 -6.13 0.19 6.59
N LEU A 41 -5.50 -0.07 5.45
CA LEU A 41 -4.82 0.91 4.63
C LEU A 41 -5.27 0.78 3.19
N LYS A 42 -5.55 1.91 2.53
CA LYS A 42 -5.86 2.00 1.11
C LYS A 42 -4.65 2.53 0.36
N LEU A 43 -4.17 1.77 -0.62
CA LEU A 43 -3.03 2.12 -1.45
C LEU A 43 -3.47 2.27 -2.91
N GLY A 44 -2.96 3.33 -3.55
CA GLY A 44 -2.96 3.42 -5.01
C GLY A 44 -1.73 2.70 -5.54
N LEU A 45 -1.94 1.59 -6.25
CA LEU A 45 -0.88 0.88 -6.97
C LEU A 45 -1.12 1.05 -8.47
N TRP A 46 -0.16 1.61 -9.21
CA TRP A 46 -0.21 1.63 -10.66
C TRP A 46 0.41 0.36 -11.23
N VAL A 47 -0.23 -0.18 -12.27
CA VAL A 47 0.22 -1.36 -12.99
C VAL A 47 0.20 -1.07 -14.48
N GLY A 48 1.36 -1.05 -15.13
CA GLY A 48 1.55 -0.72 -16.54
C GLY A 48 1.35 -1.88 -17.52
N THR A 49 0.87 -3.02 -17.04
CA THR A 49 0.61 -4.22 -17.86
C THR A 49 -0.76 -4.80 -17.55
N ASP A 50 -1.25 -5.73 -18.37
CA ASP A 50 -2.53 -6.43 -18.16
C ASP A 50 -2.49 -7.47 -17.02
N SER A 51 -1.33 -7.69 -16.38
CA SER A 51 -1.12 -8.68 -15.33
C SER A 51 -1.12 -8.04 -13.95
N ALA A 52 -1.88 -8.61 -13.02
CA ALA A 52 -1.90 -8.14 -11.63
C ALA A 52 -0.57 -8.48 -10.93
N PRO A 53 0.01 -7.55 -10.16
CA PRO A 53 1.21 -7.80 -9.37
C PRO A 53 0.90 -8.66 -8.14
N ASP A 54 1.88 -9.46 -7.72
CA ASP A 54 1.87 -10.07 -6.40
C ASP A 54 2.17 -8.98 -5.36
N VAL A 55 1.44 -8.98 -4.24
CA VAL A 55 1.67 -8.04 -3.14
C VAL A 55 1.81 -8.80 -1.82
N ASP A 56 2.94 -8.62 -1.15
CA ASP A 56 3.25 -9.19 0.16
C ASP A 56 3.32 -8.09 1.22
N VAL A 57 2.80 -8.39 2.40
CA VAL A 57 2.77 -7.47 3.54
C VAL A 57 3.36 -8.15 4.76
N ARG A 58 4.46 -7.60 5.27
CA ARG A 58 5.21 -8.16 6.40
C ARG A 58 5.48 -7.10 7.44
N GLU A 59 5.46 -7.52 8.70
CA GLU A 59 6.03 -6.72 9.77
C GLU A 59 7.54 -6.59 9.53
N ALA A 60 8.09 -5.38 9.64
CA ALA A 60 9.48 -5.13 9.29
C ALA A 60 10.45 -5.78 10.30
N ASP A 61 10.08 -5.77 11.58
CA ASP A 61 10.92 -6.19 12.70
C ASP A 61 10.41 -7.48 13.38
N GLY A 62 9.38 -8.11 12.81
CA GLY A 62 8.67 -9.21 13.44
C GLY A 62 8.13 -10.24 12.46
N PRO A 63 7.53 -11.33 12.97
CA PRO A 63 6.99 -12.40 12.15
C PRO A 63 5.60 -12.08 11.59
N GLY A 64 5.03 -10.91 11.89
CA GLY A 64 3.70 -10.52 11.47
C GLY A 64 3.51 -10.56 9.96
N VAL A 65 2.32 -11.01 9.55
CA VAL A 65 1.91 -11.08 8.14
C VAL A 65 0.60 -10.33 7.99
N GLY A 66 0.58 -9.39 7.05
CA GLY A 66 -0.62 -8.65 6.69
C GLY A 66 -1.45 -9.39 5.64
N ARG A 67 -2.66 -8.91 5.42
CA ARG A 67 -3.52 -9.36 4.33
C ARG A 67 -3.60 -8.29 3.28
N VAL A 68 -3.76 -8.72 2.03
CA VAL A 68 -3.96 -7.85 0.89
C VAL A 68 -5.28 -8.20 0.23
N ASP A 69 -6.00 -7.17 -0.20
CA ASP A 69 -7.16 -7.28 -1.07
C ASP A 69 -6.94 -6.37 -2.28
N GLN A 70 -6.96 -6.96 -3.47
CA GLN A 70 -6.78 -6.24 -4.73
C GLN A 70 -8.09 -6.29 -5.49
N SER A 71 -8.58 -5.13 -5.88
CA SER A 71 -9.84 -4.99 -6.61
C SER A 71 -9.59 -4.15 -7.87
N PRO A 72 -9.40 -4.78 -9.04
CA PRO A 72 -9.29 -4.06 -10.31
C PRO A 72 -10.48 -3.13 -10.52
N THR A 73 -10.25 -1.98 -11.14
CA THR A 73 -11.32 -1.08 -11.56
C THR A 73 -12.12 -1.70 -12.71
N ALA A 74 -13.27 -1.11 -13.04
CA ALA A 74 -14.05 -1.53 -14.21
C ALA A 74 -13.26 -1.39 -15.53
N ASP A 75 -12.28 -0.49 -15.59
CA ASP A 75 -11.40 -0.29 -16.74
C ASP A 75 -10.32 -1.38 -16.86
N GLY A 76 -10.11 -2.17 -15.79
CA GLY A 76 -9.14 -3.25 -15.76
C GLY A 76 -7.69 -2.76 -15.65
N LEU A 77 -6.77 -3.61 -16.14
CA LEU A 77 -5.35 -3.32 -16.26
C LEU A 77 -4.98 -3.15 -17.75
N PRO A 78 -4.02 -2.29 -18.12
CA PRO A 78 -3.16 -1.49 -17.25
C PRO A 78 -3.91 -0.31 -16.65
N GLY A 79 -3.53 0.09 -15.44
CA GLY A 79 -4.19 1.17 -14.74
C GLY A 79 -3.95 1.15 -13.23
N PHE A 80 -4.81 1.86 -12.51
CA PHE A 80 -4.82 1.79 -11.05
C PHE A 80 -5.43 0.48 -10.57
N LEU A 81 -4.71 -0.17 -9.67
CA LEU A 81 -5.17 -1.30 -8.89
C LEU A 81 -5.38 -0.85 -7.44
N PRO A 82 -6.60 -0.46 -7.05
CA PRO A 82 -6.97 -0.26 -5.66
C PRO A 82 -6.52 -1.45 -4.81
N THR A 83 -5.64 -1.19 -3.84
CA THR A 83 -5.02 -2.22 -3.00
C THR A 83 -5.33 -1.92 -1.55
N GLY A 84 -6.14 -2.76 -0.91
CA GLY A 84 -6.38 -2.76 0.52
C GLY A 84 -5.33 -3.58 1.25
N VAL A 85 -4.73 -3.02 2.29
CA VAL A 85 -3.81 -3.72 3.19
C VAL A 85 -4.44 -3.76 4.57
N HIS A 86 -4.46 -4.92 5.20
CA HIS A 86 -4.94 -5.10 6.58
C HIS A 86 -3.85 -5.73 7.44
N VAL A 87 -3.48 -5.03 8.51
CA VAL A 87 -2.52 -5.50 9.50
C VAL A 87 -3.16 -5.62 10.89
N PRO A 88 -2.80 -6.63 11.70
CA PRO A 88 -3.46 -6.90 12.98
C PRO A 88 -3.09 -5.89 14.08
N THR A 89 -1.92 -5.27 14.00
CA THR A 89 -1.36 -4.44 15.08
C THR A 89 -0.68 -3.19 14.54
N ALA A 90 -0.53 -2.20 15.44
CA ALA A 90 0.41 -1.11 15.24
C ALA A 90 1.86 -1.65 15.12
N GLY A 91 2.75 -0.87 14.52
CA GLY A 91 4.11 -1.27 14.20
C GLY A 91 4.55 -0.82 12.82
N CYS A 92 5.77 -1.20 12.42
CA CYS A 92 6.30 -0.95 11.09
C CYS A 92 5.99 -2.12 10.16
N TRP A 93 5.34 -1.85 9.04
CA TRP A 93 4.94 -2.83 8.06
C TRP A 93 5.53 -2.47 6.70
N ARG A 94 6.14 -3.46 6.03
CA ARG A 94 6.62 -3.38 4.66
C ARG A 94 5.56 -3.94 3.73
N VAL A 95 5.17 -3.15 2.72
CA VAL A 95 4.32 -3.58 1.61
C VAL A 95 5.19 -3.64 0.37
N THR A 96 5.28 -4.81 -0.26
CA THR A 96 6.09 -5.03 -1.48
C THR A 96 5.18 -5.52 -2.59
N ALA A 97 5.16 -4.81 -3.71
CA ALA A 97 4.53 -5.27 -4.95
C ALA A 97 5.63 -5.75 -5.92
N SER A 98 5.37 -6.85 -6.61
CA SER A 98 6.27 -7.40 -7.64
C SER A 98 5.51 -7.83 -8.90
N LEU A 99 6.07 -7.52 -10.06
CA LEU A 99 5.53 -7.89 -11.37
C LEU A 99 6.67 -8.17 -12.35
N GLY A 100 6.96 -9.45 -12.60
CA GLY A 100 8.17 -9.81 -13.34
C GLY A 100 9.42 -9.30 -12.60
N ASP A 101 10.22 -8.48 -13.27
CA ASP A 101 11.42 -7.86 -12.70
C ASP A 101 11.12 -6.52 -11.99
N ASP A 102 9.93 -5.94 -12.18
CA ASP A 102 9.55 -4.68 -11.54
C ASP A 102 9.18 -4.91 -10.07
N VAL A 103 9.75 -4.12 -9.17
CA VAL A 103 9.50 -4.18 -7.71
C VAL A 103 9.29 -2.77 -7.16
N ALA A 104 8.22 -2.59 -6.40
CA ALA A 104 7.96 -1.39 -5.61
C ALA A 104 7.78 -1.79 -4.14
N ALA A 105 8.34 -1.01 -3.22
CA ALA A 105 8.19 -1.29 -1.79
C ALA A 105 8.06 0.00 -0.96
N ILE A 106 7.15 -0.01 0.00
CA ILE A 106 6.94 1.07 0.96
C ILE A 106 6.99 0.52 2.38
N HIS A 107 7.38 1.38 3.33
CA HIS A 107 7.24 1.10 4.75
C HIS A 107 6.20 2.04 5.35
N VAL A 108 5.33 1.47 6.19
CA VAL A 108 4.23 2.17 6.84
C VAL A 108 4.37 1.96 8.34
N LEU A 109 4.47 3.06 9.08
CA LEU A 109 4.52 3.04 10.54
C LEU A 109 3.15 3.42 11.09
N PHE A 110 2.60 2.57 11.95
CA PHE A 110 1.41 2.85 12.75
C PHE A 110 1.78 2.94 14.22
N GLU A 111 1.38 4.03 14.90
CA GLU A 111 1.63 4.30 16.33
C GLU A 111 0.37 4.21 17.19
#